data_AF-A0A916QV86-F1
#
_entry.id   AF-A0A916QV86-F1
#
_cell.length_a   1.000
_cell.length_b   1.000
_cell.length_c   1.000
_cell.angle_alpha   90.00
_cell.angle_beta   90.00
_cell.angle_gamma   90.00
#
_symmetry.space_group_name_H-M   'P 1'
#
loop_
_entity.id
_entity.type
_entity.pdbx_description
1 polymer ?
#
loop_
_entity_poly.entity_id
_entity_poly.type
_entity_poly.pdbx_seq_one_letter_code
_entity_poly.pdbx_strand_id
1 'polypeptide(L)' 'MAVNILNQQYTDINLQPSECLVIEDTFAGIEAAKLAGMSVVGVAHTYPFHMLQRLANWCVDYLSDLELDRIQKVYQEINS' A
#
# COMPACT_ATOMS: atom_id res chain seq x y z
N MET A 1 14.30 0.25 -4.91
CA MET A 1 12.96 0.50 -4.34
C MET A 1 13.08 1.51 -3.20
N ALA A 2 12.02 2.28 -2.91
CA ALA A 2 12.03 3.30 -1.86
C ALA A 2 12.41 2.75 -0.47
N VAL A 3 11.95 1.54 -0.13
CA VAL A 3 12.30 0.86 1.14
C VAL A 3 13.81 0.69 1.32
N ASN A 4 14.54 0.34 0.27
CA ASN A 4 16.00 0.21 0.36
C ASN A 4 16.68 1.56 0.62
N ILE A 5 16.13 2.66 0.07
CA ILE A 5 16.64 4.01 0.32
C ILE A 5 16.38 4.40 1.78
N LEU A 6 15.18 4.11 2.30
CA LEU A 6 14.84 4.37 3.69
C LEU A 6 15.74 3.60 4.67
N ASN A 7 15.99 2.31 4.42
CA ASN A 7 16.90 1.52 5.25
C ASN A 7 18.37 1.98 5.16
N GLN A 8 18.77 2.63 4.07
CA GLN A 8 20.10 3.24 3.94
C GLN A 8 20.20 4.57 4.69
N GLN A 9 19.12 5.37 4.69
CA GLN A 9 19.08 6.67 5.35
C GLN A 9 18.87 6.55 6.86
N TYR A 10 18.08 5.58 7.28
CA TYR A 10 17.71 5.33 8.67
C TYR A 10 18.21 3.94 9.04
N THR A 11 19.48 3.83 9.41
CA THR A 11 20.12 2.53 9.73
C THR A 11 19.53 1.85 10.97
N ASP A 12 18.83 2.62 11.80
CA ASP A 12 18.19 2.15 13.03
C ASP A 12 16.82 1.49 12.76
N ILE A 13 16.29 1.63 11.54
CA ILE A 13 15.07 0.95 11.11
C ILE A 13 15.44 -0.03 9.98
N ASN A 14 15.08 -1.30 10.17
CA ASN A 14 15.26 -2.35 9.16
C ASN A 14 13.89 -2.71 8.58
N LEU A 15 13.27 -1.76 7.89
CA LEU A 15 11.92 -1.90 7.33
C LEU A 15 11.88 -3.07 6.37
N GLN A 16 10.97 -4.00 6.63
CA GLN A 16 10.61 -5.05 5.70
C GLN A 16 9.54 -4.51 4.73
N PRO A 17 9.51 -5.00 3.47
CA PRO A 17 8.42 -4.67 2.55
C PRO A 17 7.03 -4.98 3.12
N SER A 18 6.91 -6.06 3.90
CA SER A 18 5.71 -6.45 4.63
C SER A 18 5.41 -5.59 5.85
N GLU A 19 6.11 -4.47 6.04
CA GLU A 19 5.81 -3.41 7.01
C GLU A 19 5.45 -2.10 6.31
N CYS A 20 5.38 -2.12 4.98
CA CYS A 20 5.15 -0.95 4.15
C CYS A 20 3.74 -0.98 3.53
N LEU A 21 3.14 0.21 3.49
CA LEU A 21 1.89 0.46 2.78
C LEU A 21 2.17 1.32 1.55
N VAL A 22 1.80 0.84 0.38
CA VAL A 22 1.87 1.60 -0.87
C VAL A 22 0.52 2.27 -1.12
N ILE A 23 0.53 3.51 -1.60
CA ILE A 23 -0.65 4.23 -2.07
C ILE A 23 -0.45 4.43 -3.58
N GLU A 24 -1.37 3.92 -4.38
CA GLU A 24 -1.19 3.87 -5.83
C GLU A 24 -2.51 3.98 -6.58
N ASP A 25 -2.49 4.48 -7.81
CA ASP A 25 -3.69 4.63 -8.64
C ASP A 25 -3.58 3.94 -10.01
N THR A 26 -2.49 3.21 -10.27
CA THR A 26 -2.27 2.45 -11.51
C THR A 26 -2.22 0.94 -11.30
N PHE A 27 -2.66 0.17 -12.30
CA PHE A 27 -2.61 -1.30 -12.25
C PHE A 27 -1.18 -1.83 -12.12
N ALA A 28 -0.26 -1.32 -12.94
CA ALA A 28 1.14 -1.76 -12.94
C ALA A 28 1.82 -1.45 -11.59
N GLY A 29 1.53 -0.29 -10.99
CA GLY A 29 2.06 0.06 -9.67
C GLY A 29 1.51 -0.85 -8.56
N ILE A 30 0.21 -1.15 -8.59
CA ILE A 30 -0.45 -2.06 -7.65
C ILE A 30 0.16 -3.47 -7.74
N GLU A 31 0.33 -4.01 -8.95
CA GLU A 31 0.95 -5.31 -9.15
C GLU A 31 2.41 -5.33 -8.68
N ALA A 32 3.17 -4.29 -8.99
CA ALA A 32 4.56 -4.17 -8.53
C ALA A 32 4.67 -4.13 -7.00
N ALA A 33 3.78 -3.40 -6.32
CA ALA A 33 3.73 -3.36 -4.86
C ALA A 33 3.46 -4.74 -4.26
N LYS A 34 2.50 -5.48 -4.82
CA LYS A 34 2.18 -6.84 -4.38
C LYS A 34 3.33 -7.82 -4.62
N LEU A 35 3.98 -7.75 -5.77
CA LEU A 35 5.16 -8.57 -6.07
C LEU A 35 6.34 -8.25 -5.14
N ALA A 36 6.44 -7.01 -4.67
CA ALA A 36 7.42 -6.59 -3.67
C ALA A 36 7.05 -7.02 -2.23
N GLY A 37 5.90 -7.68 -2.02
CA GLY A 37 5.44 -8.12 -0.70
C GLY A 37 4.87 -7.00 0.17
N MET A 38 4.46 -5.88 -0.43
CA MET A 38 3.87 -4.74 0.26
C MET A 38 2.35 -4.78 0.17
N SER A 39 1.67 -4.28 1.19
CA SER A 39 0.23 -4.02 1.07
C SER A 39 -0.01 -2.73 0.29
N VAL A 40 -1.10 -2.66 -0.46
CA VAL A 40 -1.40 -1.50 -1.31
C VAL A 40 -2.83 -1.00 -1.16
N VAL A 41 -2.97 0.30 -1.03
CA VAL A 41 -4.24 1.03 -1.14
C VAL A 41 -4.34 1.62 -2.54
N GLY A 42 -5.38 1.22 -3.26
CA GLY A 42 -5.76 1.82 -4.53
C GLY A 42 -6.53 3.12 -4.32
N VAL A 43 -6.16 4.21 -4.98
CA VAL A 43 -6.94 5.46 -4.98
C VAL A 43 -7.58 5.62 -6.36
N ALA A 44 -8.90 5.75 -6.42
CA ALA A 44 -9.67 5.78 -7.68
C ALA A 44 -9.57 7.11 -8.45
N HIS A 45 -8.36 7.65 -8.58
CA HIS A 45 -8.10 8.90 -9.27
C HIS A 45 -7.92 8.70 -10.78
N THR A 46 -7.13 7.69 -11.18
CA THR A 46 -6.84 7.38 -12.58
C THR A 46 -7.78 6.32 -13.17
N TYR A 47 -8.13 5.29 -12.40
CA TYR A 47 -9.05 4.23 -12.81
C TYR A 47 -10.26 4.13 -11.87
N PRO A 48 -11.44 3.74 -12.36
CA PRO A 48 -12.61 3.46 -11.55
C PRO A 48 -12.32 2.51 -10.37
N PHE A 49 -12.90 2.84 -9.22
CA PHE A 49 -12.78 2.09 -7.96
C PHE A 49 -12.96 0.57 -8.15
N HIS A 50 -14.02 0.19 -8.88
CA HIS A 50 -14.39 -1.22 -9.05
C HIS A 50 -13.34 -2.05 -9.80
N MET A 51 -12.44 -1.40 -10.55
CA MET A 51 -11.32 -2.09 -11.18
C MET A 51 -10.14 -2.21 -10.21
N LEU A 52 -9.80 -1.14 -9.51
CA LEU A 52 -8.69 -1.14 -8.55
C LEU A 52 -8.96 -2.07 -7.36
N GLN A 53 -10.20 -2.15 -6.86
CA GLN A 53 -10.56 -2.97 -5.69
C GLN A 53 -10.29 -4.47 -5.91
N ARG A 54 -10.20 -4.92 -7.16
CA ARG A 54 -9.93 -6.34 -7.49
C ARG A 54 -8.45 -6.68 -7.35
N LEU A 55 -7.59 -5.66 -7.38
CA LEU A 55 -6.15 -5.80 -7.44
C LEU A 55 -5.46 -5.21 -6.21
N ALA A 56 -6.03 -4.23 -5.51
CA ALA A 56 -5.45 -3.68 -4.30
C ALA A 56 -5.87 -4.45 -3.04
N ASN A 57 -5.23 -4.17 -1.89
CA ASN A 57 -5.69 -4.70 -0.59
C ASN A 57 -6.91 -3.91 -0.09
N TRP A 58 -6.90 -2.60 -0.33
CA TRP A 58 -8.02 -1.70 -0.07
C TRP A 58 -8.17 -0.72 -1.23
N CYS A 59 -9.35 -0.14 -1.38
CA CYS A 59 -9.54 0.98 -2.29
C CYS A 59 -10.32 2.10 -1.61
N VAL A 60 -9.99 3.32 -2.00
CA VAL A 60 -10.67 4.56 -1.60
C VAL A 60 -10.91 5.42 -2.83
N ASP A 61 -11.97 6.24 -2.81
CA ASP A 61 -12.25 7.16 -3.90
C ASP A 61 -11.26 8.34 -3.87
N TYR A 62 -11.03 8.91 -2.69
CA TYR A 62 -10.07 9.99 -2.49
C TYR A 62 -9.00 9.62 -1.46
N LEU A 63 -7.80 10.20 -1.62
CA LEU A 63 -6.74 10.05 -0.63
C LEU A 63 -7.15 10.57 0.77
N SER A 64 -8.04 11.56 0.83
CA SER A 64 -8.60 12.06 2.08
C SER A 64 -9.48 11.07 2.82
N ASP A 65 -10.01 10.06 2.12
CA ASP A 65 -10.85 9.02 2.71
C ASP A 65 -10.01 7.93 3.38
N LEU A 66 -8.68 8.07 3.31
CA LEU A 66 -7.74 7.17 3.91
C LEU A 66 -7.71 7.34 5.43
N GLU A 67 -8.60 6.62 6.12
CA GLU A 67 -8.59 6.53 7.59
C GLU A 67 -7.48 5.60 8.06
N LEU A 68 -6.33 6.17 8.47
CA LEU A 68 -5.16 5.42 8.95
C LEU A 68 -5.51 4.40 10.05
N ASP A 69 -6.40 4.77 10.97
CA ASP A 69 -6.85 3.89 12.06
C ASP A 69 -7.54 2.62 11.54
N ARG A 70 -8.26 2.70 10.42
CA ARG A 70 -8.90 1.53 9.80
C ARG A 70 -7.87 0.66 9.11
N ILE A 71 -6.94 1.26 8.39
CA ILE A 71 -5.90 0.51 7.68
C ILE A 71 -5.05 -0.24 8.67
N GLN A 72 -4.65 0.39 9.78
CA GLN A 72 -3.83 -0.24 10.80
C GLN A 72 -4.52 -1.49 11.38
N LYS A 73 -5.84 -1.43 11.62
CA LYS A 73 -6.62 -2.60 12.07
C LYS A 73 -6.60 -3.74 11.06
N VAL A 74 -6.92 -3.47 9.80
CA VAL A 74 -6.97 -4.54 8.79
C VAL A 74 -5.57 -5.07 8.46
N TYR A 75 -4.56 -4.20 8.51
CA TYR A 75 -3.16 -4.60 8.35
C TYR A 75 -2.71 -5.57 9.45
N GLN A 76 -3.12 -5.32 10.70
CA GLN A 76 -2.85 -6.24 11.81
C GLN A 76 -3.59 -7.56 11.63
N GLU A 77 -4.84 -7.56 11.16
CA GLU A 77 -5.62 -8.78 10.93
C GLU A 77 -5.05 -9.67 9.79
N ILE A 78 -4.48 -9.07 8.74
CA ILE A 78 -3.89 -9.83 7.61
C ILE A 78 -2.53 -10.46 7.98
N ASN A 79 -1.78 -9.84 8.89
CA ASN A 79 -0.42 -10.26 9.27
C ASN A 79 -0.35 -10.95 10.65
N SER A 80 -1.49 -11.28 11.25
CA SER A 80 -1.61 -12.12 12.46
C SER A 80 -1.75 -13.59 12.09
#